data_AF-A0A7G5IG09-F1
#
_entry.id   AF-A0A7G5IG09-F1
#
_cell.length_a   1.000
_cell.length_b   1.000
_cell.length_c   1.000
_cell.angle_alpha   90.00
_cell.angle_beta   90.00
_cell.angle_gamma   90.00
#
_symmetry.space_group_name_H-M   'P 1'
#
loop_
_entity.id
_entity.type
_entity.pdbx_description
1 polymer ?
#
loop_
_entity_poly.entity_id
_entity_poly.type
_entity_poly.pdbx_seq_one_letter_code
_entity_poly.pdbx_strand_id
1 'polypeptide(L)'
;MDDVERDKFLKDEYMKLQDQYEDYDRRSLTIKGWISAGAAGAIALGFQKGESPVILLVVAGFALCFWYLEASWKIFQYALRLRIQELERHFRGEIIVVHPLQIYAKWFERYARINGTRQLIGAAMQGFVMLPYALIIVSCLALYTYAILRD
;
A
#
# COMPACT_ATOMS: atom_id res chain seq x y z
N MET A 1 21.12 -29.26 11.12
CA MET A 1 19.82 -28.83 11.65
C MET A 1 18.91 -30.02 11.55
N ASP A 2 18.44 -30.50 12.70
CA ASP A 2 17.43 -31.55 12.74
C ASP A 2 16.05 -30.99 12.35
N ASP A 3 15.06 -31.86 12.18
CA ASP A 3 13.71 -31.45 11.75
C ASP A 3 13.03 -30.53 12.77
N VAL A 4 13.27 -30.73 14.07
CA VAL A 4 12.63 -29.96 15.16
C VAL A 4 13.17 -28.52 15.18
N GLU A 5 14.48 -28.37 15.06
CA GLU A 5 15.16 -27.08 14.99
C GLU A 5 14.75 -26.31 13.73
N ARG A 6 14.64 -27.01 12.59
CA ARG A 6 14.15 -26.42 11.34
C ARG A 6 12.74 -25.87 11.50
N ASP A 7 11.83 -26.68 12.02
CA ASP A 7 10.42 -26.30 12.12
C ASP A 7 10.24 -25.13 13.11
N LYS A 8 11.09 -25.04 14.14
CA LYS A 8 11.18 -23.86 15.00
C LYS A 8 11.54 -22.60 14.21
N PHE A 9 12.61 -22.63 13.41
CA PHE A 9 12.99 -21.46 12.60
C PHE A 9 11.95 -21.10 11.55
N LEU A 10 11.29 -22.08 10.94
CA LEU A 10 10.21 -21.84 9.97
C LEU A 10 8.99 -21.19 10.64
N LYS A 11 8.67 -21.59 11.88
CA LYS A 11 7.59 -20.98 12.67
C LYS A 11 7.92 -19.54 13.02
N ASP A 12 9.14 -19.28 13.49
CA ASP A 12 9.59 -17.92 13.82
C ASP A 12 9.62 -17.02 12.57
N GLU A 13 10.05 -17.55 11.43
CA GLU A 13 9.98 -16.87 10.13
C GLU A 13 8.52 -16.55 9.75
N TYR A 14 7.60 -17.51 9.89
CA TYR A 14 6.19 -17.31 9.60
C TYR A 14 5.58 -16.20 10.45
N MET A 15 5.80 -16.22 11.77
CA MET A 15 5.27 -15.20 12.67
C MET A 15 5.82 -13.82 12.31
N LYS A 16 7.12 -13.72 12.01
CA LYS A 16 7.73 -12.46 11.60
C LYS A 16 7.16 -11.92 10.29
N LEU A 17 6.88 -12.80 9.33
CA LEU A 17 6.28 -12.43 8.05
C LEU A 17 4.82 -11.97 8.21
N GLN A 18 4.05 -12.63 9.07
CA GLN A 18 2.68 -12.21 9.38
C GLN A 18 2.65 -10.84 10.03
N ASP A 19 3.48 -10.61 11.06
CA ASP A 19 3.62 -9.30 11.71
C ASP A 19 3.96 -8.21 10.69
N GLN A 20 4.91 -8.48 9.79
CA GLN A 20 5.31 -7.53 8.76
C GLN A 20 4.17 -7.28 7.75
N TYR A 21 3.43 -8.32 7.38
CA TYR A 21 2.30 -8.22 6.45
C TYR A 21 1.19 -7.33 7.01
N GLU A 22 0.83 -7.51 8.29
CA GLU A 22 -0.17 -6.71 8.99
C GLU A 22 0.30 -5.26 9.23
N ASP A 23 1.59 -5.05 9.49
CA ASP A 23 2.15 -3.73 9.75
C ASP A 23 2.06 -2.82 8.50
N TYR A 24 2.14 -3.37 7.29
CA TYR A 24 1.85 -2.60 6.06
C TYR A 24 0.43 -2.02 6.06
N ASP A 25 -0.56 -2.80 6.46
CA ASP A 25 -1.96 -2.34 6.49
C ASP A 25 -2.19 -1.32 7.61
N ARG A 26 -1.59 -1.53 8.78
CA ARG A 26 -1.62 -0.55 9.88
C ARG A 26 -1.03 0.79 9.46
N ARG A 27 0.15 0.78 8.82
CA ARG A 27 0.80 2.01 8.33
C ARG A 27 0.00 2.68 7.22
N SER A 28 -0.58 1.90 6.30
CA SER A 28 -1.45 2.43 5.23
C SER A 28 -2.66 3.17 5.81
N LEU A 29 -3.34 2.58 6.81
CA LEU A 29 -4.47 3.24 7.49
C LEU A 29 -4.07 4.54 8.18
N THR A 30 -2.93 4.56 8.89
CA THR A 30 -2.41 5.77 9.53
C THR A 30 -2.15 6.90 8.51
N ILE A 31 -1.49 6.57 7.40
CA ILE A 31 -1.17 7.53 6.34
C ILE A 31 -2.46 8.06 5.68
N LYS A 32 -3.45 7.20 5.43
CA LYS A 32 -4.77 7.62 4.94
C LYS A 32 -5.44 8.62 5.87
N GLY A 33 -5.34 8.40 7.19
CA GLY A 33 -5.84 9.34 8.19
C GLY A 33 -5.19 10.72 8.06
N TRP A 34 -3.86 10.77 7.99
CA TRP A 34 -3.12 12.04 7.85
C TRP A 34 -3.42 12.76 6.53
N ILE A 35 -3.48 12.04 5.43
CA ILE A 35 -3.77 12.62 4.11
C ILE A 35 -5.21 13.14 4.07
N SER A 36 -6.17 12.41 4.62
CA SER A 36 -7.57 12.84 4.63
C SER A 36 -7.75 14.11 5.46
N ALA A 37 -7.12 14.16 6.65
CA ALA A 37 -7.14 15.35 7.50
C ALA A 37 -6.45 16.56 6.84
N GLY A 38 -5.26 16.34 6.27
CA GLY A 38 -4.52 17.36 5.55
C GLY A 38 -5.26 17.90 4.32
N ALA A 39 -5.88 17.01 3.53
CA ALA A 39 -6.68 17.39 2.38
C ALA A 39 -7.92 18.20 2.78
N ALA A 40 -8.64 17.78 3.84
CA ALA A 40 -9.80 18.54 4.34
C ALA A 40 -9.40 19.96 4.78
N GLY A 41 -8.30 20.11 5.51
CA GLY A 41 -7.77 21.42 5.91
C GLY A 41 -7.37 22.29 4.71
N ALA A 42 -6.65 21.71 3.75
CA ALA A 42 -6.20 22.43 2.56
C ALA A 42 -7.36 22.84 1.63
N ILE A 43 -8.40 22.00 1.50
CA ILE A 43 -9.62 22.34 0.78
C ILE A 43 -10.34 23.52 1.45
N ALA A 44 -10.44 23.51 2.79
CA ALA A 44 -11.06 24.61 3.52
C ALA A 44 -10.31 25.94 3.34
N LEU A 45 -8.97 25.90 3.32
CA LEU A 45 -8.13 27.07 3.05
C LEU A 45 -8.29 27.56 1.60
N GLY A 46 -8.30 26.65 0.63
CA GLY A 46 -8.48 26.99 -0.79
C GLY A 46 -9.84 27.61 -1.15
N PHE A 47 -10.81 27.57 -0.23
CA PHE A 47 -12.11 28.24 -0.37
C PHE A 47 -12.20 29.61 0.31
N GLN A 48 -11.18 30.02 1.06
CA GLN A 48 -11.19 31.34 1.68
C GLN A 48 -11.08 32.43 0.60
N LYS A 49 -11.85 33.51 0.78
CA LYS A 49 -11.86 34.63 -0.18
C LYS A 49 -10.46 35.23 -0.29
N GLY A 50 -9.96 35.34 -1.53
CA GLY A 50 -8.66 35.93 -1.85
C GLY A 50 -7.52 34.93 -1.98
N GLU A 51 -7.75 33.65 -1.68
CA GLU A 51 -6.77 32.58 -1.90
C GLU A 51 -6.80 32.06 -3.35
N SER A 52 -5.64 31.63 -3.84
CA SER A 52 -5.53 31.09 -5.19
C SER A 52 -6.10 29.68 -5.27
N PRO A 53 -7.03 29.38 -6.20
CA PRO A 53 -7.60 28.05 -6.35
C PRO A 53 -6.55 26.98 -6.75
N VAL A 54 -5.34 27.40 -7.16
CA VAL A 54 -4.20 26.52 -7.47
C VAL A 54 -3.84 25.58 -6.31
N ILE A 55 -4.09 25.96 -5.05
CA ILE A 55 -3.84 25.08 -3.90
C ILE A 55 -4.60 23.75 -4.01
N LEU A 56 -5.80 23.75 -4.61
CA LEU A 56 -6.60 22.54 -4.82
C LEU A 56 -5.91 21.57 -5.80
N LEU A 57 -5.24 22.09 -6.83
CA LEU A 57 -4.44 21.26 -7.75
C LEU A 57 -3.23 20.66 -7.06
N VAL A 58 -2.58 21.42 -6.17
CA VAL A 58 -1.45 20.92 -5.38
C VAL A 58 -1.89 19.76 -4.49
N VAL A 59 -3.04 19.88 -3.81
CA VAL A 59 -3.61 18.79 -2.99
C VAL A 59 -3.94 17.56 -3.83
N ALA A 60 -4.55 17.74 -5.02
CA ALA A 60 -4.82 16.64 -5.93
C ALA A 60 -3.53 15.94 -6.41
N GLY A 61 -2.48 16.71 -6.69
CA GLY A 61 -1.15 16.18 -7.04
C GLY A 61 -0.53 15.34 -5.93
N PHE A 62 -0.59 15.81 -4.68
CA PHE A 62 -0.13 15.04 -3.53
C PHE A 62 -0.94 13.75 -3.35
N ALA A 63 -2.26 13.81 -3.49
CA ALA A 63 -3.12 12.63 -3.42
C ALA A 63 -2.76 11.59 -4.48
N LEU A 64 -2.43 12.00 -5.72
CA LEU A 64 -1.93 11.11 -6.78
C LEU A 64 -0.59 10.45 -6.40
N CYS A 65 0.36 11.20 -5.85
CA CYS A 65 1.64 10.65 -5.40
C CYS A 65 1.46 9.59 -4.31
N PHE A 66 0.58 9.86 -3.34
CA PHE A 66 0.29 8.89 -2.28
C PHE A 66 -0.47 7.68 -2.78
N TRP A 67 -1.37 7.85 -3.74
CA TRP A 67 -2.06 6.74 -4.38
C TRP A 67 -1.06 5.79 -5.07
N TYR A 68 -0.11 6.34 -5.83
CA TYR A 68 0.97 5.57 -6.43
C TYR A 68 1.86 4.87 -5.38
N LEU A 69 2.21 5.57 -4.31
CA LEU A 69 3.04 5.02 -3.23
C LEU A 69 2.35 3.84 -2.54
N GLU A 70 1.06 3.95 -2.23
CA GLU A 70 0.30 2.87 -1.61
C GLU A 70 0.18 1.66 -2.54
N ALA A 71 -0.08 1.88 -3.83
CA ALA A 71 -0.10 0.79 -4.81
C ALA A 71 1.25 0.06 -4.87
N SER A 72 2.36 0.80 -4.82
CA SER A 72 3.71 0.24 -4.76
C SER A 72 3.94 -0.58 -3.49
N TRP A 73 3.47 -0.09 -2.33
CA TRP A 73 3.52 -0.83 -1.07
C TRP A 73 2.70 -2.11 -1.10
N LYS A 74 1.58 -2.12 -1.82
CA LYS A 74 0.80 -3.35 -2.00
C LYS A 74 1.54 -4.40 -2.80
N ILE A 75 2.31 -4.02 -3.81
CA ILE A 75 3.20 -4.95 -4.52
C ILE A 75 4.25 -5.53 -3.56
N PHE A 76 4.87 -4.70 -2.72
CA PHE A 76 5.81 -5.18 -1.71
C PHE A 76 5.18 -6.16 -0.71
N GLN A 77 3.95 -5.87 -0.25
CA GLN A 77 3.17 -6.74 0.62
C GLN A 77 2.84 -8.09 -0.09
N TYR A 78 2.45 -8.06 -1.37
CA TYR A 78 2.15 -9.26 -2.17
C TYR A 78 3.37 -10.13 -2.43
N ALA A 79 4.57 -9.56 -2.46
CA ALA A 79 5.79 -10.34 -2.59
C ALA A 79 6.06 -11.23 -1.36
N LEU A 80 5.68 -10.79 -0.16
CA LEU A 80 5.80 -11.59 1.08
C LEU A 80 4.82 -12.77 1.12
N ARG A 81 3.62 -12.61 0.52
CA ARG A 81 2.56 -13.61 0.54
C ARG A 81 3.01 -15.00 0.06
N LEU A 82 3.89 -15.05 -0.94
CA LEU A 82 4.36 -16.33 -1.50
C LEU A 82 5.09 -17.16 -0.43
N ARG A 83 5.98 -16.53 0.34
CA ARG A 83 6.73 -17.22 1.39
C ARG A 83 5.82 -17.63 2.55
N ILE A 84 4.87 -16.77 2.92
CA ILE A 84 3.85 -17.10 3.94
C ILE A 84 3.09 -18.37 3.53
N GLN A 85 2.60 -18.44 2.30
CA GLN A 85 1.89 -19.61 1.79
C GLN A 85 2.77 -20.87 1.73
N GLU A 86 4.06 -20.72 1.37
CA GLU A 86 5.02 -21.83 1.38
C GLU A 86 5.18 -22.40 2.80
N LEU A 87 5.29 -21.55 3.81
CA LEU A 87 5.38 -21.97 5.22
C LEU A 87 4.07 -22.61 5.72
N GLU A 88 2.91 -22.06 5.36
CA GLU A 88 1.61 -22.67 5.71
C GLU A 88 1.47 -24.08 5.11
N ARG A 89 1.85 -24.26 3.85
CA ARG A 89 1.83 -25.57 3.18
C ARG A 89 2.78 -26.56 3.85
N HIS A 90 3.92 -26.09 4.34
CA HIS A 90 4.84 -26.90 5.11
C HIS A 90 4.21 -27.41 6.41
N PHE A 91 3.63 -26.53 7.21
CA PHE A 91 2.98 -26.90 8.46
C PHE A 91 1.69 -27.71 8.28
N ARG A 92 1.06 -27.66 7.09
CA ARG A 92 -0.03 -28.57 6.70
C ARG A 92 0.45 -29.96 6.25
N GLY A 93 1.76 -30.18 6.12
CA GLY A 93 2.33 -31.44 5.62
C GLY A 93 2.23 -31.63 4.11
N GLU A 94 1.93 -30.58 3.34
CA GLU A 94 1.81 -30.67 1.87
C GLU A 94 3.18 -30.62 1.17
N ILE A 95 4.12 -29.88 1.75
CA ILE A 95 5.48 -29.71 1.20
C ILE A 95 6.51 -29.72 2.33
N ILE A 96 7.77 -30.00 1.99
CA ILE A 96 8.88 -29.88 2.94
C ILE A 96 9.74 -28.68 2.54
N VAL A 97 9.75 -27.65 3.38
CA VAL A 97 10.63 -26.49 3.19
C VAL A 97 11.95 -26.78 3.86
N VAL A 98 12.98 -27.00 3.05
CA VAL A 98 14.31 -27.43 3.54
C VAL A 98 15.08 -26.28 4.20
N HIS A 99 14.94 -25.06 3.67
CA HIS A 99 15.73 -23.90 4.07
C HIS A 99 14.86 -22.84 4.77
N PRO A 100 15.04 -22.60 6.08
CA PRO A 100 14.42 -21.49 6.78
C PRO A 100 15.16 -20.17 6.52
N LEU A 101 14.56 -19.08 6.99
CA LEU A 101 15.13 -17.72 6.98
C LEU A 101 15.43 -17.21 5.56
N GLN A 102 14.56 -17.53 4.60
CA GLN A 102 14.74 -17.17 3.17
C GLN A 102 13.87 -15.98 2.74
N ILE A 103 13.45 -15.14 3.70
CA ILE A 103 12.53 -14.01 3.47
C ILE A 103 12.98 -13.15 2.30
N TYR A 104 14.19 -12.60 2.35
CA TYR A 104 14.67 -11.64 1.33
C TYR A 104 14.79 -12.29 -0.05
N ALA A 105 15.38 -13.48 -0.13
CA ALA A 105 15.58 -14.17 -1.40
C ALA A 105 14.24 -14.49 -2.09
N LYS A 106 13.28 -15.03 -1.34
CA LYS A 106 11.94 -15.38 -1.85
C LYS A 106 11.13 -14.14 -2.19
N TRP A 107 11.23 -13.09 -1.37
CA TRP A 107 10.60 -11.80 -1.64
C TRP A 107 11.16 -11.18 -2.93
N PHE A 108 12.48 -11.17 -3.12
CA PHE A 108 13.11 -10.55 -4.29
C PHE A 108 12.76 -11.30 -5.57
N GLU A 109 12.82 -12.63 -5.54
CA GLU A 109 12.38 -13.48 -6.65
C GLU A 109 10.93 -13.18 -7.05
N ARG A 110 10.04 -13.05 -6.06
CA ARG A 110 8.64 -12.75 -6.32
C ARG A 110 8.46 -11.33 -6.82
N TYR A 111 9.08 -10.34 -6.16
CA TYR A 111 8.98 -8.92 -6.49
C TYR A 111 9.43 -8.65 -7.93
N ALA A 112 10.55 -9.22 -8.36
CA ALA A 112 11.05 -9.10 -9.73
C ALA A 112 10.03 -9.56 -10.78
N ARG A 113 9.16 -10.53 -10.45
CA ARG A 113 8.09 -11.02 -11.34
C ARG A 113 6.81 -10.19 -11.30
N ILE A 114 6.57 -9.45 -10.22
CA ILE A 114 5.30 -8.73 -10.00
C ILE A 114 5.43 -7.20 -9.96
N ASN A 115 6.64 -6.64 -10.08
CA ASN A 115 6.88 -5.19 -10.12
C ASN A 115 6.59 -4.55 -11.50
N GLY A 116 5.66 -5.12 -12.26
CA GLY A 116 5.28 -4.60 -13.57
C GLY A 116 4.15 -3.57 -13.49
N THR A 117 4.02 -2.74 -14.52
CA THR A 117 2.97 -1.71 -14.62
C THR A 117 1.56 -2.28 -14.50
N ARG A 118 1.31 -3.47 -15.04
CA ARG A 118 -0.01 -4.13 -14.96
C ARG A 118 -0.40 -4.44 -13.51
N GLN A 119 0.53 -4.96 -12.72
CA GLN A 119 0.31 -5.29 -11.32
C GLN A 119 0.17 -4.03 -10.48
N LEU A 120 0.93 -2.99 -10.79
CA LEU A 120 0.80 -1.69 -10.16
C LEU A 120 -0.58 -1.06 -10.41
N ILE A 121 -1.05 -1.06 -11.65
CA ILE A 121 -2.41 -0.60 -11.98
C ILE A 121 -3.44 -1.47 -11.26
N GLY A 122 -3.26 -2.79 -11.27
CA GLY A 122 -4.13 -3.71 -10.56
C GLY A 122 -4.21 -3.42 -9.06
N ALA A 123 -3.09 -3.09 -8.42
CA ALA A 123 -3.02 -2.71 -7.01
C ALA A 123 -3.65 -1.32 -6.77
N ALA A 124 -3.38 -0.35 -7.64
CA ALA A 124 -3.93 1.00 -7.55
C ALA A 124 -5.46 1.01 -7.67
N MET A 125 -6.03 0.14 -8.51
CA MET A 125 -7.47 0.02 -8.75
C MET A 125 -8.22 -0.80 -7.70
N GLN A 126 -7.52 -1.34 -6.69
CA GLN A 126 -8.22 -2.01 -5.59
C GLN A 126 -9.05 -1.00 -4.82
N GLY A 127 -10.32 -1.31 -4.54
CA GLY A 127 -11.26 -0.36 -3.93
C GLY A 127 -10.71 0.29 -2.66
N PHE A 128 -10.09 -0.48 -1.77
CA PHE A 128 -9.53 0.06 -0.53
C PHE A 128 -8.31 0.99 -0.75
N VAL A 129 -7.60 0.87 -1.87
CA VAL A 129 -6.49 1.76 -2.26
C VAL A 129 -7.05 3.00 -2.97
N MET A 130 -7.87 2.79 -4.01
CA MET A 130 -8.38 3.85 -4.88
C MET A 130 -9.30 4.83 -4.15
N LEU A 131 -10.30 4.33 -3.41
CA LEU A 131 -11.42 5.13 -2.92
C LEU A 131 -11.03 6.42 -2.18
N PRO A 132 -10.11 6.40 -1.18
CA PRO A 132 -9.77 7.62 -0.46
C PRO A 132 -9.11 8.67 -1.36
N TYR A 133 -8.19 8.28 -2.23
CA TYR A 133 -7.48 9.21 -3.11
C TYR A 133 -8.36 9.73 -4.23
N ALA A 134 -9.16 8.86 -4.85
CA ALA A 134 -10.11 9.25 -5.89
C ALA A 134 -11.10 10.29 -5.36
N LEU A 135 -11.62 10.12 -4.14
CA LEU A 135 -12.51 11.08 -3.52
C LEU A 135 -11.85 12.46 -3.36
N ILE A 136 -10.61 12.50 -2.84
CA ILE A 136 -9.86 13.76 -2.67
C ILE A 136 -9.60 14.42 -4.03
N ILE A 137 -9.08 13.67 -4.99
CA ILE A 137 -8.72 14.20 -6.32
C ILE A 137 -9.95 14.75 -7.03
N VAL A 138 -11.04 13.97 -7.09
CA VAL A 138 -12.29 14.41 -7.74
C VAL A 138 -12.85 15.65 -7.05
N SER A 139 -12.83 15.69 -5.72
CA SER A 139 -13.31 16.87 -4.98
C SER A 139 -12.47 18.10 -5.30
N CYS A 140 -11.14 18.00 -5.22
CA CYS A 140 -10.24 19.11 -5.54
C CYS A 140 -10.42 19.62 -6.98
N LEU A 141 -10.56 18.73 -7.95
CA LEU A 141 -10.76 19.10 -9.35
C LEU A 141 -12.11 19.78 -9.57
N ALA A 142 -13.20 19.21 -9.04
CA ALA A 142 -14.53 19.80 -9.16
C ALA A 142 -14.59 21.20 -8.55
N LEU A 143 -13.97 21.37 -7.38
CA LEU A 143 -13.91 22.64 -6.67
C LEU A 143 -13.03 23.67 -7.40
N TYR A 144 -11.91 23.25 -7.97
CA TYR A 144 -11.06 24.12 -8.79
C TYR A 144 -11.80 24.64 -10.03
N THR A 145 -12.51 23.76 -10.74
CA THR A 145 -13.33 24.15 -11.89
C THR A 145 -14.44 25.11 -11.47
N TYR A 146 -15.11 24.86 -10.34
CA TYR A 146 -16.12 25.76 -9.80
C TYR A 146 -15.55 27.15 -9.47
N ALA A 147 -14.36 27.22 -8.86
CA ALA A 147 -13.72 28.49 -8.52
C ALA A 147 -13.38 29.32 -9.77
N ILE A 148 -12.80 28.71 -10.80
CA ILE A 148 -12.48 29.40 -12.06
C ILE A 148 -13.72 29.90 -12.79
N LEU A 149 -14.82 29.14 -12.79
CA LEU A 149 -16.05 29.52 -13.48
C LEU A 149 -16.80 30.66 -12.79
N ARG A 150 -16.48 30.95 -11.52
CA ARG A 150 -17.12 31.98 -10.71
C ARG A 150 -16.43 33.34 -10.83
N ASP A 151 -15.12 33.34 -11.08
CA ASP A 151 -14.29 34.54 -11.30
C ASP A 151 -14.41 35.05 -12.74
#